data_AF-A0AAN1C736-F1
#
_entry.id   AF-A0AAN1C736-F1
#
_cell.length_a   1.000
_cell.length_b   1.000
_cell.length_c   1.000
_cell.angle_alpha   90.00
_cell.angle_beta   90.00
_cell.angle_gamma   90.00
#
_symmetry.space_group_name_H-M   'P 1'
#
loop_
_entity.id
_entity.type
_entity.pdbx_description
1 polymer ?
#
loop_
_entity_poly.entity_id
_entity_poly.type
_entity_poly.pdbx_seq_one_letter_code
_entity_poly.pdbx_strand_id
1 'polypeptide(L)'
;MEAKRYPITVESFHYDLVKPDTPAKNDLQVAMRQIQWSDPKRQEELKKGNLFEMMIPFDVVPDNSGFEISGKITQIVQVMDYFGEANELPQEELGKLSRPLVETIETLTYQVTAVALDQGVNLQFGASDEQPGQH
;
A
#
# COMPACT_ATOMS: atom_id res chain seq x y z
N MET A 1 15.03 -6.52 -7.26
CA MET A 1 14.67 -7.93 -7.50
C MET A 1 13.62 -8.01 -8.61
N GLU A 2 13.51 -9.15 -9.32
CA GLU A 2 12.40 -9.37 -10.26
C GLU A 2 11.17 -9.88 -9.50
N ALA A 3 10.01 -9.27 -9.75
CA ALA A 3 8.77 -9.69 -9.11
C ALA A 3 7.62 -9.76 -10.14
N LYS A 4 6.94 -10.89 -10.19
CA LYS A 4 5.67 -11.04 -10.90
C LYS A 4 4.57 -10.45 -10.04
N ARG A 5 3.90 -9.41 -10.55
CA ARG A 5 2.85 -8.68 -9.84
C ARG A 5 1.47 -9.12 -10.31
N TYR A 6 0.57 -9.35 -9.36
CA TYR A 6 -0.85 -9.60 -9.64
C TYR A 6 -1.62 -8.28 -9.53
N PRO A 7 -2.88 -8.22 -10.01
CA PRO A 7 -3.69 -7.01 -9.92
C PRO A 7 -3.77 -6.47 -8.49
N ILE A 8 -3.71 -5.14 -8.35
CA ILE A 8 -3.95 -4.45 -7.09
C ILE A 8 -5.43 -4.61 -6.72
N THR A 9 -5.70 -4.86 -5.44
CA THR A 9 -7.05 -4.90 -4.89
C THR A 9 -7.20 -3.78 -3.87
N VAL A 10 -8.19 -2.91 -4.11
CA VAL A 10 -8.62 -1.91 -3.13
C VAL A 10 -9.67 -2.59 -2.27
N GLU A 11 -9.29 -3.02 -1.06
CA GLU A 11 -10.25 -3.67 -0.14
C GLU A 11 -11.21 -2.63 0.43
N SER A 12 -10.71 -1.45 0.76
CA SER A 12 -11.50 -0.29 1.15
C SER A 12 -10.77 1.01 0.81
N PHE A 13 -11.56 2.03 0.46
CA PHE A 13 -11.14 3.42 0.33
C PHE A 13 -12.31 4.29 0.79
N HIS A 14 -12.13 4.99 1.89
CA HIS A 14 -13.09 5.91 2.46
C HIS A 14 -12.59 7.33 2.32
N TYR A 15 -13.52 8.24 2.09
CA TYR A 15 -13.30 9.66 2.05
C TYR A 15 -14.33 10.30 2.97
N ASP A 16 -13.86 11.04 3.95
CA ASP A 16 -14.70 11.66 4.97
C ASP A 16 -14.31 13.13 5.16
N LEU A 17 -15.30 14.00 5.31
CA LEU A 17 -15.04 15.39 5.71
C LEU A 17 -14.74 15.43 7.20
N VAL A 18 -13.70 16.17 7.57
CA VAL A 18 -13.32 16.39 8.97
C VAL A 18 -13.36 17.86 9.31
N LYS A 19 -13.23 18.18 10.61
CA LYS A 19 -13.15 19.58 11.02
C LYS A 19 -11.88 20.23 10.48
N PRO A 20 -11.90 21.54 10.15
CA PRO A 20 -10.70 22.24 9.66
C PRO A 20 -9.52 22.25 10.64
N ASP A 21 -9.78 22.08 11.94
CA ASP A 21 -8.77 22.04 13.00
C ASP A 21 -8.30 20.62 13.36
N THR A 22 -8.77 19.60 12.65
CA THR A 22 -8.27 18.22 12.83
C THR A 22 -6.77 18.19 12.54
N PRO A 23 -5.94 17.69 13.47
CA PRO A 23 -4.50 17.61 13.27
C PRO A 23 -4.15 16.75 12.05
N ALA A 24 -3.13 17.17 11.31
CA ALA A 24 -2.59 16.35 10.23
C ALA A 24 -2.14 14.99 10.78
N LYS A 25 -2.48 13.93 10.04
CA LYS A 25 -2.16 12.55 10.36
C LYS A 25 -1.65 11.87 9.10
N ASN A 26 -0.57 11.13 9.23
CA ASN A 26 0.01 10.37 8.13
C ASN A 26 0.32 8.95 8.62
N ASP A 27 -0.72 8.12 8.74
CA ASP A 27 -0.59 6.73 9.13
C ASP A 27 -0.69 5.86 7.88
N LEU A 28 0.45 5.46 7.33
CA LEU A 28 0.56 4.58 6.18
C LEU A 28 1.54 3.47 6.52
N GLN A 29 1.03 2.24 6.71
CA GLN A 29 1.85 1.15 7.20
C GLN A 29 2.09 0.13 6.09
N VAL A 30 3.33 0.03 5.62
CA VAL A 30 3.70 -1.01 4.65
C VAL A 30 3.91 -2.32 5.39
N ALA A 31 3.03 -3.28 5.13
CA ALA A 31 3.11 -4.63 5.67
C ALA A 31 3.23 -5.67 4.55
N MET A 32 3.92 -6.77 4.84
CA MET A 32 4.06 -7.89 3.92
C MET A 32 3.92 -9.20 4.71
N ARG A 33 3.17 -10.16 4.16
CA ARG A 33 3.12 -11.53 4.69
C ARG A 33 3.30 -12.56 3.59
N GLN A 34 3.96 -13.67 3.89
CA GLN A 34 4.05 -14.78 2.97
C GLN A 34 2.69 -15.48 2.85
N ILE A 35 2.34 -15.88 1.63
CA ILE A 35 1.10 -16.62 1.34
C ILE A 35 1.42 -17.87 0.50
N GLN A 36 0.46 -18.78 0.43
CA GLN A 36 0.52 -19.94 -0.47
C GLN A 36 -0.71 -19.97 -1.35
N TRP A 37 -0.59 -20.52 -2.57
CA TRP A 37 -1.77 -20.81 -3.37
C TRP A 37 -2.59 -21.93 -2.72
N SER A 38 -3.88 -21.68 -2.57
CA SER A 38 -4.84 -22.72 -2.16
C SER A 38 -5.06 -23.77 -3.25
N ASP A 39 -4.81 -23.44 -4.52
CA ASP A 39 -4.91 -24.36 -5.66
C ASP A 39 -3.64 -25.23 -5.80
N PRO A 40 -3.74 -26.56 -5.65
CA PRO A 40 -2.61 -27.48 -5.84
C PRO A 40 -1.97 -27.40 -7.22
N LYS A 41 -2.72 -27.01 -8.27
CA LYS A 41 -2.18 -26.89 -9.64
C LYS A 41 -1.22 -25.73 -9.80
N ARG A 42 -1.27 -24.74 -8.89
CA ARG A 42 -0.42 -23.55 -8.90
C ARG A 42 0.79 -23.68 -7.97
N GLN A 43 0.91 -24.81 -7.26
CA GLN A 43 2.07 -25.11 -6.42
C GLN A 43 3.38 -25.18 -7.23
N GLU A 44 3.32 -25.57 -8.51
CA GLU A 44 4.48 -25.54 -9.39
C GLU A 44 5.00 -24.13 -9.66
N GLU A 45 4.15 -23.11 -9.56
CA GLU A 45 4.58 -21.71 -9.67
C GLU A 45 5.50 -21.34 -8.51
N LEU A 46 5.34 -21.93 -7.32
CA LEU A 46 6.16 -21.62 -6.14
C LEU A 46 7.62 -22.08 -6.28
N LYS A 47 7.90 -23.01 -7.19
CA LYS A 47 9.28 -23.43 -7.50
C LYS A 47 10.13 -22.29 -8.08
N LYS A 48 9.49 -21.21 -8.54
CA LYS A 48 10.14 -20.04 -9.13
C LYS A 48 10.35 -18.89 -8.14
N GLY A 49 9.87 -19.03 -6.91
CA GLY A 49 9.97 -18.00 -5.86
C GLY A 49 8.71 -17.91 -5.00
N ASN A 50 8.87 -17.35 -3.81
CA ASN A 50 7.83 -17.21 -2.79
C ASN A 50 6.80 -16.13 -3.17
N LEU A 51 5.56 -16.34 -2.72
CA LEU A 51 4.48 -15.36 -2.82
C LEU A 51 4.33 -14.60 -1.53
N PHE A 52 4.08 -13.31 -1.69
CA PHE A 52 3.79 -12.41 -0.62
C PHE A 52 2.54 -11.61 -0.94
N GLU A 53 1.75 -11.35 0.08
CA GLU A 53 0.72 -10.33 0.04
C GLU A 53 1.27 -9.06 0.68
N MET A 54 1.41 -8.02 -0.15
CA MET A 54 1.64 -6.66 0.28
C MET A 54 0.32 -6.05 0.73
N MET A 55 0.34 -5.31 1.82
CA MET A 55 -0.82 -4.65 2.40
C MET A 55 -0.42 -3.27 2.89
N ILE A 56 -1.24 -2.27 2.57
CA ILE A 56 -1.11 -0.92 3.10
C ILE A 56 -2.47 -0.53 3.69
N PRO A 57 -2.72 -0.78 4.99
CA PRO A 57 -3.70 0.00 5.72
C PRO A 57 -3.22 1.46 5.81
N PHE A 58 -4.14 2.40 5.62
CA PHE A 58 -3.86 3.82 5.67
C PHE A 58 -4.98 4.58 6.36
N ASP A 59 -4.61 5.67 7.03
CA ASP A 59 -5.47 6.65 7.69
C ASP A 59 -4.72 7.98 7.70
N VAL A 60 -5.13 8.88 6.80
CA VAL A 60 -4.40 10.08 6.45
C VAL A 60 -5.33 11.28 6.48
N VAL A 61 -4.96 12.27 7.28
CA VAL A 61 -5.56 13.61 7.31
C VAL A 61 -4.52 14.57 6.74
N PRO A 62 -4.64 14.99 5.47
CA PRO A 62 -3.70 15.93 4.88
C PRO A 62 -3.83 17.30 5.53
N ASP A 63 -2.70 17.98 5.71
CA ASP A 63 -2.67 19.26 6.42
C ASP A 63 -3.55 20.32 5.74
N ASN A 64 -4.36 21.02 6.55
CA ASN A 64 -5.28 22.07 6.12
C ASN A 64 -6.23 21.67 4.95
N SER A 65 -6.56 20.39 4.80
CA SER A 65 -7.35 19.89 3.67
C SER A 65 -8.85 19.72 3.95
N GLY A 66 -9.24 19.58 5.23
CA GLY A 66 -10.63 19.41 5.64
C GLY A 66 -11.23 18.03 5.32
N PHE A 67 -10.41 17.06 4.93
CA PHE A 67 -10.83 15.68 4.71
C PHE A 67 -9.84 14.67 5.29
N GLU A 68 -10.32 13.44 5.41
CA GLU A 68 -9.58 12.25 5.79
C GLU A 68 -9.78 11.19 4.69
N ILE A 69 -8.72 10.43 4.42
CA ILE A 69 -8.82 9.18 3.67
C ILE A 69 -8.40 8.03 4.57
N SER A 70 -9.13 6.93 4.51
CA SER A 70 -8.75 5.72 5.22
C SER A 70 -9.10 4.47 4.42
N GLY A 71 -8.43 3.36 4.69
CA GLY A 71 -8.73 2.11 4.02
C GLY A 71 -7.58 1.13 4.01
N LYS A 72 -7.64 0.19 3.05
CA LYS A 72 -6.61 -0.83 2.85
C LYS A 72 -6.51 -1.22 1.38
N ILE A 73 -5.28 -1.18 0.87
CA ILE A 73 -4.94 -1.69 -0.48
C ILE A 73 -4.00 -2.87 -0.34
N THR A 74 -4.20 -3.90 -1.18
CA THR A 74 -3.38 -5.09 -1.20
C THR A 74 -2.89 -5.44 -2.61
N GLN A 75 -1.77 -6.16 -2.68
CA GLN A 75 -1.27 -6.73 -3.91
C GLN A 75 -0.53 -8.03 -3.62
N ILE A 76 -0.84 -9.08 -4.37
CA ILE A 76 -0.02 -10.28 -4.37
C ILE A 76 1.19 -10.06 -5.28
N VAL A 77 2.37 -10.38 -4.78
CA VAL A 77 3.63 -10.37 -5.54
C VAL A 77 4.32 -11.71 -5.38
N GLN A 78 4.86 -12.24 -6.48
CA GLN A 78 5.76 -13.37 -6.44
C GLN A 78 7.18 -12.86 -6.68
N VAL A 79 8.05 -12.99 -5.68
CA VAL A 79 9.44 -12.54 -5.77
C VAL A 79 10.25 -13.68 -6.38
N MET A 80 10.76 -13.48 -7.59
CA MET A 80 11.41 -14.54 -8.36
C MET A 80 12.77 -14.87 -7.75
N ASP A 81 13.11 -16.16 -7.73
CA ASP A 81 14.34 -16.71 -7.15
C ASP A 81 14.59 -16.34 -5.67
N TYR A 82 13.53 -15.95 -4.96
CA TYR A 82 13.57 -15.64 -3.53
C TYR A 82 12.71 -16.62 -2.73
N PHE A 83 13.30 -17.25 -1.73
CA PHE A 83 12.68 -18.31 -0.93
C PHE A 83 12.72 -18.06 0.59
N GLY A 84 13.14 -16.87 1.00
CA GLY A 84 13.16 -16.43 2.41
C GLY A 84 11.79 -15.94 2.93
N GLU A 85 11.79 -15.45 4.16
CA GLU A 85 10.63 -14.89 4.85
C GLU A 85 10.43 -13.39 4.55
N ALA A 86 9.21 -12.88 4.74
CA ALA A 86 8.88 -11.49 4.40
C ALA A 86 9.71 -10.45 5.17
N ASN A 87 10.09 -10.74 6.42
CA ASN A 87 10.91 -9.88 7.28
C ASN A 87 12.41 -9.90 6.93
N GLU A 88 12.85 -10.81 6.07
CA GLU A 88 14.24 -10.89 5.61
C GLU A 88 14.48 -10.06 4.34
N LEU A 89 13.43 -9.49 3.73
CA LEU A 89 13.56 -8.62 2.57
C LEU A 89 14.21 -7.28 2.97
N PRO A 90 15.19 -6.80 2.19
CA PRO A 90 15.76 -5.47 2.41
C PRO A 90 14.69 -4.38 2.35
N GLN A 91 14.78 -3.39 3.25
CA GLN A 91 13.86 -2.23 3.30
C GLN A 91 13.75 -1.52 1.93
N GLU A 92 14.86 -1.40 1.20
CA GLU A 92 14.89 -0.83 -0.15
C GLU A 92 14.02 -1.63 -1.13
N GLU A 93 14.03 -2.96 -1.05
CA GLU A 93 13.21 -3.81 -1.91
C GLU A 93 11.75 -3.76 -1.49
N LEU A 94 11.47 -3.67 -0.18
CA LEU A 94 10.11 -3.47 0.33
C LEU A 94 9.50 -2.16 -0.20
N GLY A 95 10.24 -1.06 -0.18
CA GLY A 95 9.81 0.22 -0.75
C GLY A 95 9.55 0.16 -2.26
N LYS A 96 10.39 -0.55 -3.03
CA LYS A 96 10.14 -0.78 -4.47
C LYS A 96 8.90 -1.65 -4.72
N LEU A 97 8.63 -2.61 -3.83
CA LEU A 97 7.48 -3.49 -3.93
C LEU A 97 6.18 -2.75 -3.53
N SER A 98 6.22 -1.87 -2.54
CA SER A 98 5.08 -1.09 -2.04
C SER A 98 4.67 0.06 -2.97
N ARG A 99 5.62 0.65 -3.73
CA ARG A 99 5.39 1.87 -4.52
C ARG A 99 4.10 1.86 -5.37
N PRO A 100 3.75 0.79 -6.12
CA PRO A 100 2.51 0.79 -6.90
C PRO A 100 1.22 0.88 -6.06
N LEU A 101 1.23 0.36 -4.82
CA LEU A 101 0.09 0.49 -3.91
C LEU A 101 -0.01 1.93 -3.41
N VAL A 102 1.12 2.53 -3.03
CA VAL A 102 1.19 3.95 -2.62
C VAL A 102 0.69 4.87 -3.74
N GLU A 103 1.17 4.66 -4.97
CA GLU A 103 0.71 5.41 -6.16
C GLU A 103 -0.79 5.23 -6.44
N THR A 104 -1.35 4.06 -6.11
CA THR A 104 -2.80 3.83 -6.20
C THR A 104 -3.56 4.68 -5.17
N ILE A 105 -3.06 4.79 -3.92
CA ILE A 105 -3.63 5.68 -2.90
C ILE A 105 -3.54 7.14 -3.36
N GLU A 106 -2.38 7.58 -3.87
CA GLU A 106 -2.16 8.94 -4.40
C GLU A 106 -3.16 9.24 -5.54
N THR A 107 -3.32 8.30 -6.47
CA THR A 107 -4.23 8.43 -7.62
C THR A 107 -5.70 8.49 -7.20
N LEU A 108 -6.14 7.59 -6.31
CA LEU A 108 -7.51 7.57 -5.81
C LEU A 108 -7.83 8.87 -5.08
N THR A 109 -6.92 9.33 -4.22
CA THR A 109 -7.08 10.59 -3.50
C THR A 109 -7.25 11.75 -4.47
N TYR A 110 -6.37 11.88 -5.48
CA TYR A 110 -6.46 12.94 -6.47
C TYR A 110 -7.80 12.91 -7.23
N GLN A 111 -8.22 11.72 -7.69
CA GLN A 111 -9.46 11.58 -8.46
C GLN A 111 -10.71 11.86 -7.63
N VAL A 112 -10.77 11.34 -6.40
CA VAL A 112 -11.93 11.53 -5.51
C VAL A 112 -12.04 13.00 -5.11
N THR A 113 -10.93 13.64 -4.71
CA THR A 113 -10.94 15.06 -4.34
C THR A 113 -11.20 15.98 -5.53
N ALA A 114 -10.72 15.65 -6.74
CA ALA A 114 -11.05 16.40 -7.95
C ALA A 114 -12.56 16.46 -8.21
N VAL A 115 -13.29 15.39 -7.89
CA VAL A 115 -14.75 15.35 -8.04
C VAL A 115 -15.46 15.95 -6.82
N ALA A 116 -15.02 15.62 -5.61
CA ALA A 116 -15.69 16.00 -4.37
C ALA A 116 -15.48 17.47 -3.98
N LEU A 117 -14.31 18.03 -4.31
CA LEU A 117 -13.87 19.38 -3.92
C LEU A 117 -13.70 20.32 -5.11
N ASP A 118 -13.94 19.86 -6.34
CA ASP A 118 -13.60 20.56 -7.60
C ASP A 118 -12.10 20.92 -7.71
N GLN A 119 -11.25 20.24 -6.91
CA GLN A 119 -9.81 20.42 -6.86
C GLN A 119 -9.13 19.11 -6.46
N GLY A 120 -8.30 18.57 -7.36
CA GLY A 120 -7.52 17.37 -7.09
C GLY A 120 -6.38 17.65 -6.11
N VAL A 121 -6.35 16.93 -5.00
CA VAL A 121 -5.28 17.00 -3.99
C VAL A 121 -4.27 15.90 -4.28
N ASN A 122 -3.03 16.31 -4.50
CA ASN A 122 -1.92 15.40 -4.75
C ASN A 122 -1.18 15.13 -3.44
N LEU A 123 -1.27 13.90 -2.95
CA LEU A 123 -0.47 13.46 -1.81
C LEU A 123 0.88 12.95 -2.33
N GLN A 124 1.95 13.31 -1.64
CA GLN A 124 3.27 12.74 -1.86
C GLN A 124 3.72 12.09 -0.57
N PHE A 125 3.61 10.76 -0.52
CA PHE A 125 4.13 9.99 0.60
C PHE A 125 5.65 9.83 0.40
N GLY A 126 6.44 10.33 1.37
CA GLY A 126 7.90 10.22 1.32
C GLY A 126 8.38 8.89 1.91
N ALA A 127 9.58 8.45 1.52
CA ALA A 127 10.22 7.23 2.05
C ALA A 127 10.44 7.25 3.59
N SER A 128 10.36 8.42 4.22
CA SER A 128 10.45 8.59 5.68
C SER A 128 9.14 8.27 6.41
N ASP A 129 8.01 8.30 5.70
CA ASP A 129 6.67 8.02 6.26
C ASP A 129 6.34 6.52 6.23
N GLU A 130 7.18 5.70 5.60
CA GLU A 130 7.06 4.24 5.49
C GLU A 130 7.68 3.49 6.70
N GLN A 131 8.03 4.17 7.79
CA GLN A 131 8.63 3.52 8.96
C GLN A 131 7.59 2.73 9.78
N PRO A 132 7.69 1.39 9.90
CA PRO A 132 6.86 0.65 10.84
C PRO A 132 7.29 0.99 12.27
N GLY A 133 6.34 1.51 13.05
CA GLY A 133 6.30 1.55 14.50
C GLY A 133 7.63 1.70 15.25
N GLN A 134 8.02 2.93 15.58
CA GLN A 134 8.86 3.19 16.75
C GLN A 134 8.05 3.92 17.80
N HIS A 135 7.47 3.16 18.73
CA HIS A 135 7.23 3.55 20.13
C HIS A 135 7.31 2.31 21.02
#